data_AF-A0A5K0XBE7-F1
#
_entry.id   AF-A0A5K0XBE7-F1
#
_cell.length_a   1.000
_cell.length_b   1.000
_cell.length_c   1.000
_cell.angle_alpha   90.00
_cell.angle_beta   90.00
_cell.angle_gamma   90.00
#
_symmetry.space_group_name_H-M   'P 1'
#
loop_
_entity.id
_entity.type
_entity.pdbx_description
1 polymer ?
#
loop_
_entity_poly.entity_id
_entity_poly.type
_entity_poly.pdbx_seq_one_letter_code
_entity_poly.pdbx_strand_id
1 'polypeptide(L)'
;PAHIMPLLEIVRTHQTSQQVIVDLIDVGKKIRKTPIVVGNCTGFAVNRMFFPYTQSALLLVDHGLDVFHIDRVITKFGMPMGPF
;
A
#
# COMPACT_ATOMS: atom_id res chain seq x y z
N PRO A 1 -0.94 -7.80 -9.57
CA PRO A 1 -1.74 -7.55 -10.81
C PRO A 1 -3.11 -6.97 -10.49
N ALA A 2 -3.60 -5.99 -11.28
CA ALA A 2 -4.82 -5.24 -10.97
C ALA A 2 -6.07 -6.13 -10.78
N HIS A 3 -6.22 -7.20 -11.56
CA HIS A 3 -7.36 -8.11 -11.43
C HIS A 3 -7.31 -9.00 -10.17
N ILE A 4 -6.13 -9.20 -9.57
CA ILE A 4 -5.93 -10.07 -8.39
C ILE A 4 -6.00 -9.28 -7.08
N MET A 5 -5.37 -8.10 -7.02
CA MET A 5 -5.24 -7.33 -5.77
C MET A 5 -6.61 -6.90 -5.23
N PRO A 6 -6.99 -7.19 -3.98
CA PRO A 6 -8.34 -6.93 -3.49
C PRO A 6 -8.61 -5.45 -3.19
N LEU A 7 -7.58 -4.64 -2.92
CA LEU A 7 -7.73 -3.25 -2.50
C LEU A 7 -7.88 -2.29 -3.69
N LEU A 8 -8.72 -1.26 -3.53
CA LEU A 8 -8.83 -0.12 -4.43
C LEU A 8 -8.70 1.19 -3.65
N GLU A 9 -7.71 2.01 -3.96
CA GLU A 9 -7.49 3.31 -3.32
C GLU A 9 -8.13 4.44 -4.15
N ILE A 10 -9.16 5.08 -3.60
CA ILE A 10 -9.88 6.20 -4.21
C ILE A 10 -9.28 7.50 -3.66
N VAL A 11 -8.47 8.18 -4.46
CA VAL A 11 -7.79 9.42 -4.06
C VAL A 11 -8.67 10.63 -4.39
N ARG A 12 -9.11 11.36 -3.37
CA ARG A 12 -9.89 12.61 -3.54
C ARG A 12 -9.00 13.85 -3.48
N THR A 13 -9.31 14.83 -4.32
CA THR A 13 -8.77 16.18 -4.24
C THR A 13 -9.79 17.12 -3.58
N HIS A 14 -9.43 18.40 -3.42
CA HIS A 14 -10.37 19.42 -2.94
C HIS A 14 -11.51 19.72 -3.94
N GLN A 15 -11.32 19.38 -5.22
CA GLN A 15 -12.29 19.63 -6.29
C GLN A 15 -13.13 18.39 -6.63
N THR A 16 -12.76 17.21 -6.15
CA THR A 16 -13.53 15.98 -6.38
C THR A 16 -14.90 16.09 -5.72
N SER A 17 -15.96 15.94 -6.51
CA SER A 17 -17.33 15.99 -5.98
C SER A 17 -17.64 14.75 -5.13
N GLN A 18 -18.51 14.91 -4.14
CA GLN A 18 -18.94 13.81 -3.28
C GLN A 18 -19.64 12.70 -4.09
N GLN A 19 -20.41 13.08 -5.12
CA GLN A 19 -21.09 12.13 -6.00
C GLN A 19 -20.09 11.20 -6.70
N VAL A 20 -19.02 11.73 -7.27
CA VAL A 20 -18.00 10.92 -7.97
C VAL A 20 -17.30 9.95 -7.01
N ILE A 21 -17.10 10.34 -5.75
CA ILE A 21 -16.55 9.43 -4.73
C ILE A 21 -17.50 8.26 -4.48
N VAL A 22 -18.80 8.53 -4.32
CA VAL A 22 -19.83 7.51 -4.12
C VAL A 22 -19.91 6.58 -5.35
N ASP A 23 -19.91 7.14 -6.55
CA ASP A 23 -19.94 6.37 -7.80
C ASP A 23 -18.73 5.42 -7.90
N LEU A 24 -17.53 5.87 -7.52
CA LEU A 24 -16.32 5.03 -7.52
C LEU A 24 -16.33 3.96 -6.43
N ILE A 25 -16.90 4.23 -5.25
CA ILE A 25 -17.10 3.20 -4.21
C ILE A 25 -18.00 2.09 -4.78
N ASP A 26 -19.08 2.45 -5.47
CA ASP A 26 -20.00 1.49 -6.07
C ASP A 26 -19.35 0.69 -7.21
N VAL A 27 -18.55 1.34 -8.06
CA VAL A 27 -17.75 0.64 -9.07
C VAL A 27 -16.80 -0.36 -8.40
N GLY A 28 -16.06 0.05 -7.36
CA GLY A 28 -15.15 -0.81 -6.62
C GLY A 28 -15.83 -2.07 -6.07
N LYS A 29 -17.02 -1.91 -5.48
CA LYS A 29 -17.83 -3.04 -5.01
C LYS A 29 -18.28 -3.96 -6.15
N LYS A 30 -18.74 -3.40 -7.28
CA LYS A 30 -19.16 -4.19 -8.46
C LYS A 30 -18.04 -5.05 -9.03
N ILE A 31 -16.80 -4.56 -9.02
CA ILE A 31 -15.63 -5.31 -9.47
C ILE A 31 -14.99 -6.18 -8.36
N ARG A 32 -15.71 -6.40 -7.24
CA ARG A 32 -15.27 -7.20 -6.08
C ARG A 32 -13.94 -6.73 -5.48
N LYS A 33 -13.74 -5.42 -5.42
CA LYS A 33 -12.64 -4.78 -4.69
C LYS A 33 -13.13 -4.21 -3.37
N THR A 34 -12.21 -3.94 -2.46
CA THR A 34 -12.43 -3.21 -1.20
C THR A 34 -11.97 -1.77 -1.40
N PRO A 35 -12.89 -0.80 -1.62
CA PRO A 35 -12.53 0.59 -1.81
C PRO A 35 -12.18 1.28 -0.47
N ILE A 36 -11.12 2.09 -0.48
CA ILE A 36 -10.78 3.03 0.61
C ILE A 36 -10.70 4.45 0.04
N VAL A 37 -11.21 5.45 0.76
CA VAL A 37 -11.14 6.85 0.33
C VAL A 37 -10.03 7.56 1.07
N VAL A 38 -9.07 8.14 0.34
CA VAL A 38 -7.87 8.78 0.89
C VAL A 38 -7.70 10.18 0.33
N GLY A 39 -7.00 11.05 1.06
CA GLY A 39 -6.66 12.39 0.58
C GLY A 39 -5.49 12.38 -0.41
N ASN A 40 -5.49 13.32 -1.34
CA ASN A 40 -4.37 13.54 -2.24
C ASN A 40 -3.12 14.05 -1.48
N CYS A 41 -2.05 13.26 -1.49
CA CYS A 41 -0.74 13.63 -0.99
C CYS A 41 0.33 12.72 -1.61
N THR A 42 1.61 13.03 -1.42
CA THR A 42 2.72 12.23 -1.95
C THR A 42 2.64 10.78 -1.47
N GLY A 43 2.50 9.84 -2.41
CA GLY A 43 2.39 8.41 -2.12
C GLY A 43 1.05 7.96 -1.53
N PHE A 44 0.04 8.85 -1.49
CA PHE A 44 -1.30 8.56 -0.98
C PHE A 44 -1.27 7.92 0.41
N ALA A 45 -2.04 6.86 0.68
CA ALA A 45 -1.97 6.12 1.94
C ALA A 45 -1.03 4.92 1.84
N VAL A 46 -1.28 3.99 0.91
CA VAL A 46 -0.61 2.68 0.93
C VAL A 46 0.89 2.80 0.64
N ASN A 47 1.26 3.46 -0.47
CA ASN A 47 2.67 3.57 -0.84
C ASN A 47 3.45 4.41 0.17
N ARG A 48 2.84 5.50 0.66
CA ARG A 48 3.44 6.34 1.71
C ARG A 48 3.66 5.57 3.01
N MET A 49 2.74 4.68 3.39
CA MET A 49 2.86 3.86 4.58
C MET A 49 4.01 2.85 4.50
N PHE A 50 4.22 2.25 3.32
CA PHE A 50 5.26 1.22 3.13
C PHE A 50 6.61 1.77 2.65
N PHE A 51 6.70 3.03 2.24
CA PHE A 51 7.98 3.63 1.84
C PHE A 51 9.05 3.58 2.96
N PRO A 52 8.77 3.97 4.22
CA PRO A 52 9.73 3.84 5.31
C PRO A 52 10.10 2.39 5.65
N TYR A 53 9.23 1.42 5.35
CA TYR A 53 9.50 0.00 5.59
C TYR A 53 10.69 -0.47 4.74
N THR A 54 10.70 -0.17 3.44
CA THR A 54 11.83 -0.51 2.56
C THR A 54 13.08 0.31 2.91
N GLN A 55 12.93 1.61 3.20
CA GLN A 55 14.08 2.45 3.59
C GLN A 55 14.76 1.95 4.88
N SER A 56 13.98 1.51 5.87
CA SER A 56 14.51 0.98 7.12
C SER A 56 15.24 -0.35 6.89
N ALA A 57 14.72 -1.20 6.00
CA ALA A 57 15.40 -2.43 5.62
C ALA A 57 16.76 -2.15 4.95
N LEU A 58 16.83 -1.17 4.04
CA LEU A 58 18.08 -0.73 3.42
C LEU A 58 19.08 -0.16 4.44
N LEU A 59 18.61 0.64 5.40
CA LEU A 59 19.46 1.18 6.46
C LEU A 59 20.08 0.04 7.30
N LEU A 60 19.33 -1.02 7.59
CA LEU A 60 19.87 -2.19 8.30
C LEU A 60 20.95 -2.91 7.48
N VAL A 61 20.78 -3.01 6.16
CA VAL A 61 21.80 -3.56 5.25
C VAL A 61 23.06 -2.70 5.26
N ASP A 62 22.93 -1.37 5.24
CA ASP A 62 24.06 -0.44 5.36
C ASP A 62 24.80 -0.60 6.70
N HIS A 63 24.11 -1.04 7.75
CA HIS A 63 24.68 -1.41 9.04
C HIS A 63 25.25 -2.84 9.11
N GLY A 64 25.24 -3.58 7.99
CA GLY A 64 25.87 -4.90 7.85
C GLY A 64 24.95 -6.09 8.12
N LEU A 65 23.63 -5.88 8.19
CA LEU A 65 22.70 -7.02 8.30
C LEU A 65 22.53 -7.72 6.95
N ASP A 66 22.47 -9.05 7.00
CA ASP A 66 22.21 -9.90 5.84
C ASP A 66 20.75 -9.77 5.36
N VAL A 67 20.56 -9.60 4.05
CA VAL A 67 19.24 -9.41 3.42
C VAL A 67 18.31 -10.60 3.65
N PHE A 68 18.84 -11.82 3.56
CA PHE A 68 18.05 -13.04 3.76
C PHE A 68 17.63 -13.20 5.22
N HIS A 69 18.47 -12.74 6.16
CA HIS A 69 18.09 -12.67 7.56
C HIS A 69 16.92 -11.70 7.79
N ILE A 70 16.97 -10.51 7.19
CA ILE A 70 15.90 -9.51 7.29
C ILE A 70 14.59 -10.08 6.74
N ASP A 71 14.61 -10.65 5.53
CA ASP A 71 13.41 -11.25 4.92
C ASP A 71 12.83 -12.37 5.77
N ARG A 72 13.68 -13.24 6.32
CA ARG A 72 13.25 -14.34 7.18
C ARG A 72 12.57 -13.85 8.46
N VAL A 73 13.08 -12.78 9.07
CA VAL A 73 12.47 -12.21 10.28
C VAL A 73 11.12 -11.58 9.96
N ILE A 74 11.02 -10.82 8.86
CA ILE A 74 9.78 -10.13 8.48
C ILE A 74 8.71 -11.10 7.99
N THR A 75 9.09 -12.12 7.22
CA THR A 75 8.15 -13.19 6.82
C THR A 75 7.69 -14.00 8.04
N LYS A 76 8.60 -14.30 9.00
CA LYS A 76 8.22 -14.94 10.28
C LYS A 76 7.28 -14.07 11.12
N PHE A 77 7.41 -12.74 11.05
CA PHE A 77 6.49 -11.82 11.72
C PHE A 77 5.06 -11.89 11.14
N GLY A 78 4.92 -12.26 9.86
CA GLY A 78 3.64 -12.49 9.22
C GLY A 78 3.42 -11.71 7.92
N MET A 79 4.43 -10.97 7.44
CA MET A 79 4.35 -10.38 6.10
C MET A 79 4.40 -11.48 5.04
N PRO A 80 3.66 -11.35 3.93
CA PRO A 80 3.65 -12.35 2.87
C PRO A 80 4.97 -12.39 2.07
N MET A 81 5.80 -11.35 2.18
CA MET A 81 7.09 -11.21 1.50
C MET A 81 8.03 -10.37 2.37
N GLY A 82 9.33 -10.65 2.28
CA GLY A 82 10.36 -9.81 2.87
C GLY A 82 10.48 -8.46 2.14
N PRO A 83 11.24 -7.51 2.69
CA PRO A 83 11.56 -6.26 1.98
C PRO A 83 12.49 -6.45 0.76
N PHE A 84 13.23 -7.57 0.65
CA PHE A 84 14.13 -7.89 -0.46
C PHE A 84 13.66 -9.08 -1.32
#